data_AF-X0U9C5-F1
#
_entry.id   AF-X0U9C5-F1
#
_cell.length_a   1.000
_cell.length_b   1.000
_cell.length_c   1.000
_cell.angle_alpha   90.00
_cell.angle_beta   90.00
_cell.angle_gamma   90.00
#
_symmetry.space_group_name_H-M   'P 1'
#
loop_
_entity.id
_entity.type
_entity.pdbx_description
1 polymer ?
#
loop_
_entity_poly.entity_id
_entity_poly.type
_entity_poly.pdbx_seq_one_letter_code
_entity_poly.pdbx_strand_id
1 'polypeptide(L)'
;MESKMNLVGIVLKDESPRTREPSNTLITYLKSKSIEYFVIVSKEGVIEERVREKIPNSDLCVTFGGDGTLLYAARIFSQHGVPI
;
A
#
# COMPACT_ATOMS: atom_id res chain seq x y z
N MET A 1 2.32 -25.32 -1.80
CA MET A 1 2.15 -24.34 -2.90
C MET A 1 2.54 -22.99 -2.34
N GLU A 2 3.66 -22.42 -2.79
CA GLU A 2 3.94 -21.01 -2.49
C GLU A 2 2.86 -20.15 -3.17
N SER A 3 2.20 -19.30 -2.39
CA SER A 3 1.20 -18.36 -2.93
C SER A 3 1.91 -17.34 -3.81
N LYS A 4 1.43 -17.16 -5.04
CA LYS A 4 1.92 -16.11 -5.94
C LYS A 4 1.32 -14.78 -5.49
N MET A 5 2.17 -13.80 -5.18
CA MET A 5 1.76 -12.43 -4.85
C MET A 5 1.21 -11.73 -6.11
N ASN A 6 -0.03 -11.25 -6.04
CA ASN A 6 -0.78 -10.70 -7.17
C ASN A 6 -1.14 -9.21 -6.99
N LEU A 7 -1.44 -8.77 -5.76
CA LEU A 7 -1.89 -7.41 -5.47
C LEU A 7 -1.22 -6.82 -4.24
N VAL A 8 -0.56 -5.67 -4.40
CA VAL A 8 0.13 -4.96 -3.31
C VAL A 8 -0.49 -3.58 -3.07
N GLY A 9 -0.92 -3.33 -1.84
CA GLY A 9 -1.29 -1.99 -1.37
C GLY A 9 -0.04 -1.18 -1.00
N ILE A 10 0.01 0.09 -1.36
CA ILE A 10 1.11 0.99 -0.99
C ILE A 10 0.55 2.18 -0.23
N VAL A 11 1.03 2.44 0.98
CA VAL A 11 0.64 3.60 1.78
C VAL A 11 1.81 4.59 1.87
N LEU A 12 1.60 5.82 1.41
CA LEU A 12 2.64 6.86 1.35
C LEU A 12 2.35 7.98 2.33
N LYS A 13 3.38 8.46 3.05
CA LYS A 13 3.27 9.71 3.81
C LYS A 13 2.94 10.88 2.88
N ASP A 14 1.93 11.66 3.25
CA ASP A 14 1.52 12.86 2.53
C ASP A 14 2.69 13.86 2.38
N GLU A 15 2.78 14.47 1.20
CA GLU A 15 3.75 15.51 0.85
C GLU A 15 5.21 15.26 1.29
N SER A 16 5.66 13.99 1.32
CA SER A 16 7.03 13.66 1.73
C SER A 16 7.93 13.35 0.52
N PRO A 17 8.84 14.26 0.12
CA PRO A 17 9.79 13.98 -0.96
C PRO A 17 10.67 12.76 -0.68
N ARG A 18 10.96 12.50 0.61
CA ARG A 18 11.81 11.39 1.07
C ARG A 18 11.21 10.00 0.82
N THR A 19 9.89 9.88 0.75
CA THR A 19 9.21 8.60 0.52
C THR A 19 8.96 8.33 -0.96
N ARG A 20 9.00 9.39 -1.78
CA ARG A 20 8.66 9.34 -3.21
C ARG A 20 9.62 8.45 -4.00
N GLU A 21 10.93 8.67 -3.88
CA GLU A 21 11.92 7.89 -4.64
C GLU A 21 11.89 6.39 -4.25
N PRO A 22 11.94 6.01 -2.96
CA PRO A 22 11.79 4.60 -2.57
C PRO A 22 10.49 3.95 -3.07
N SER A 23 9.36 4.68 -2.99
CA SER A 23 8.08 4.17 -3.47
C SER A 23 8.06 3.96 -4.99
N ASN A 24 8.71 4.84 -5.76
CA ASN A 24 8.82 4.70 -7.21
C ASN A 24 9.69 3.50 -7.60
N THR A 25 10.75 3.22 -6.84
CA THR A 25 11.56 2.02 -7.02
C THR A 25 10.72 0.75 -6.84
N LEU A 26 9.91 0.68 -5.77
CA LEU A 26 9.00 -0.45 -5.56
C LEU A 26 7.96 -0.56 -6.68
N ILE A 27 7.30 0.54 -7.04
CA ILE A 27 6.31 0.57 -8.13
C ILE A 27 6.92 0.07 -9.45
N THR A 28 8.14 0.49 -9.76
CA THR A 28 8.85 0.05 -10.97
C THR A 28 9.13 -1.45 -10.92
N TYR A 29 9.55 -1.95 -9.77
CA TYR A 29 9.75 -3.38 -9.56
C TYR A 29 8.46 -4.18 -9.75
N LEU A 30 7.36 -3.77 -9.10
CA LEU A 30 6.05 -4.45 -9.19
C LEU A 30 5.56 -4.51 -10.64
N LYS A 31 5.69 -3.40 -11.39
CA LYS A 31 5.39 -3.36 -12.83
C LYS A 31 6.24 -4.34 -13.62
N SER A 32 7.54 -4.43 -13.36
CA SER A 32 8.45 -5.36 -14.06
C SER A 32 8.10 -6.83 -13.82
N LYS A 33 7.37 -7.12 -12.73
CA LYS A 33 6.90 -8.46 -12.34
C LYS A 33 5.43 -8.71 -12.72
N SER A 34 4.76 -7.75 -13.35
CA SER A 34 3.33 -7.78 -13.63
C SER A 34 2.49 -8.03 -12.37
N ILE A 35 2.91 -7.47 -11.23
CA ILE A 35 2.18 -7.48 -9.97
C ILE A 35 1.34 -6.21 -9.91
N GLU A 36 0.04 -6.35 -9.65
CA GLU A 36 -0.85 -5.22 -9.52
C GLU A 36 -0.60 -4.46 -8.22
N TYR A 37 -0.89 -3.15 -8.24
CA TYR A 37 -0.76 -2.32 -7.05
C TYR A 37 -1.75 -1.18 -7.04
N PHE A 38 -1.99 -0.61 -5.86
CA PHE A 38 -2.69 0.66 -5.69
C PHE A 38 -2.01 1.48 -4.60
N VAL A 39 -2.22 2.79 -4.63
CA VAL A 39 -1.57 3.73 -3.73
C VAL A 39 -2.61 4.48 -2.91
N ILE A 40 -2.38 4.56 -1.60
CA ILE A 40 -3.13 5.39 -0.66
C ILE A 40 -2.16 6.40 -0.07
N VAL A 41 -2.53 7.68 -0.07
CA VAL A 41 -1.78 8.70 0.67
C VAL A 41 -2.32 8.75 2.10
N SER A 42 -1.44 8.72 3.09
CA SER A 42 -1.80 8.77 4.52
C SER A 42 -2.17 10.21 4.91
N LYS A 43 -3.33 10.66 4.46
CA LYS A 43 -3.94 11.95 4.76
C LYS A 43 -5.31 11.72 5.37
N GLU A 44 -5.74 12.64 6.25
CA GLU A 44 -7.13 12.66 6.71
C GLU A 44 -8.06 12.87 5.50
N GLY A 45 -8.93 11.91 5.23
CA GLY A 45 -9.80 11.91 4.07
C GLY A 45 -10.43 10.55 3.79
N VAL A 46 -11.36 10.52 2.84
CA VAL A 46 -12.04 9.29 2.43
C VAL A 46 -11.18 8.57 1.38
N ILE A 47 -10.79 7.33 1.67
CA ILE A 47 -10.23 6.42 0.67
C ILE A 47 -11.29 6.19 -0.41
N GLU A 48 -10.93 6.47 -1.66
CA GLU A 48 -11.81 6.26 -2.82
C GLU A 48 -12.38 4.84 -2.85
N GLU A 49 -13.66 4.69 -3.19
CA GLU A 49 -14.36 3.39 -3.11
C GLU A 49 -13.67 2.30 -3.94
N ARG A 50 -13.21 2.63 -5.15
CA ARG A 50 -12.44 1.72 -6.03
C ARG A 50 -11.16 1.19 -5.39
N VAL A 51 -10.56 1.93 -4.46
CA VAL A 51 -9.36 1.51 -3.73
C VAL A 51 -9.79 0.68 -2.53
N ARG A 52 -10.86 1.09 -1.84
CA ARG A 52 -11.43 0.37 -0.71
C ARG A 52 -11.80 -1.07 -1.05
N GLU A 53 -12.40 -1.30 -2.21
CA GLU A 53 -12.77 -2.64 -2.71
C GLU A 53 -11.56 -3.56 -2.96
N LYS A 54 -10.36 -2.98 -3.19
CA LYS A 54 -9.13 -3.74 -3.42
C LYS A 54 -8.42 -4.18 -2.13
N ILE A 55 -8.63 -3.46 -1.03
CA ILE A 55 -7.91 -3.69 0.23
C ILE A 55 -8.09 -5.12 0.75
N PRO A 56 -9.31 -5.70 0.83
CA PRO A 56 -9.49 -7.06 1.34
C PRO A 56 -8.81 -8.15 0.49
N ASN A 57 -8.54 -7.85 -0.78
CA ASN A 57 -7.97 -8.78 -1.74
C ASN A 57 -6.45 -8.59 -1.93
N SER A 58 -5.83 -7.71 -1.14
CA SER A 58 -4.39 -7.45 -1.22
C SER A 58 -3.60 -8.52 -0.48
N ASP A 59 -2.48 -8.95 -1.05
CA ASP A 59 -1.60 -9.95 -0.44
C ASP A 59 -0.63 -9.32 0.58
N LEU A 60 -0.32 -8.05 0.40
CA LEU A 60 0.63 -7.28 1.21
C LEU A 60 0.32 -5.79 1.12
N CYS A 61 0.48 -5.07 2.23
CA CYS A 61 0.60 -3.62 2.28
C CYS A 61 2.07 -3.25 2.47
N VAL A 62 2.56 -2.20 1.80
CA VAL A 62 3.90 -1.63 2.05
C VAL A 62 3.76 -0.16 2.40
N THR A 63 4.34 0.25 3.53
CA THR A 63 4.29 1.63 3.99
C THR A 63 5.59 2.36 3.71
N PHE A 64 5.51 3.56 3.12
CA PHE A 64 6.63 4.50 3.05
C PHE A 64 6.30 5.73 3.88
N GLY A 65 6.86 5.79 5.08
CA GLY A 65 6.61 6.85 6.05
C GLY A 65 7.22 6.51 7.40
N GLY A 66 6.73 7.14 8.46
CA GLY A 66 7.05 6.78 9.84
C GLY A 66 5.86 6.13 10.54
N ASP A 67 5.87 6.12 11.87
CA ASP A 67 4.85 5.46 12.69
C ASP A 67 3.42 5.91 12.38
N GLY A 68 3.21 7.20 12.11
CA GLY A 68 1.87 7.70 11.73
C GLY A 68 1.34 7.06 10.45
N THR A 69 2.20 6.81 9.47
CA THR A 69 1.85 6.14 8.21
C THR A 69 1.59 4.65 8.44
N LEU A 70 2.40 4.01 9.29
CA LEU A 70 2.21 2.61 9.69
C LEU A 70 0.90 2.41 10.46
N LEU A 71 0.61 3.27 11.43
CA LEU A 71 -0.64 3.22 12.20
C LEU A 71 -1.86 3.50 11.33
N TYR A 72 -1.75 4.41 10.36
CA TYR A 72 -2.78 4.64 9.36
C TYR A 72 -3.04 3.38 8.52
N ALA A 73 -1.99 2.74 7.99
CA ALA A 73 -2.11 1.48 7.26
C ALA A 73 -2.71 0.37 8.14
N ALA A 74 -2.27 0.26 9.40
CA ALA A 74 -2.77 -0.73 10.35
C ALA A 74 -4.28 -0.62 10.56
N ARG A 75 -4.82 0.59 10.73
CA ARG A 75 -6.28 0.80 10.86
C ARG A 75 -7.09 0.29 9.66
N ILE A 76 -6.48 0.25 8.48
CA ILE A 76 -7.16 -0.05 7.23
C ILE A 76 -6.99 -1.52 6.81
N PHE A 77 -5.77 -2.04 6.88
CA PHE A 77 -5.40 -3.34 6.32
C PHE A 77 -5.49 -4.47 7.35
N SER A 78 -5.22 -4.21 8.63
CA SER A 78 -5.21 -5.26 9.66
C SER A 78 -6.58 -5.89 9.90
N GLN A 79 -7.66 -5.13 9.74
CA GLN A 79 -9.04 -5.62 9.82
C GLN A 79 -9.38 -6.68 8.74
N HIS A 80 -8.57 -6.76 7.68
CA HIS A 80 -8.71 -7.75 6.61
C HIS A 80 -7.65 -8.86 6.68
N GLY A 81 -6.81 -8.89 7.71
CA GLY A 81 -5.73 -9.86 7.85
C GLY A 81 -4.59 -9.68 6.85
N VAL A 82 -4.52 -8.52 6.18
CA VAL A 82 -3.46 -8.22 5.21
C VAL A 82 -2.18 -7.83 5.97
N PRO A 83 -1.03 -8.49 5.71
CA PRO A 83 0.27 -8.12 6.29
C PRO A 83 0.68 -6.71 5.86
N ILE A 84 1.43 -6.01 6.73
CA ILE A 84 1.95 -4.64 6.50
C ILE A 84 3.47 -4.63 6.67
#